data_AF-A0A654M3N0-F1
#
_entry.id   AF-A0A654M3N0-F1
#
_cell.length_a   1.000
_cell.length_b   1.000
_cell.length_c   1.000
_cell.angle_alpha   90.00
_cell.angle_beta   90.00
_cell.angle_gamma   90.00
#
_symmetry.space_group_name_H-M   'P 1'
#
loop_
_entity.id
_entity.type
_entity.pdbx_description
1 polymer ?
#
loop_
_entity_poly.entity_id
_entity_poly.type
_entity_poly.pdbx_seq_one_letter_code
_entity_poly.pdbx_strand_id
1 'polypeptide(L)' 'MMVQQLICDQCKIVLLEKDSKHLNDERFPITEEEAKMIDKDHRGHECHIELVEKFA' A
#
# COMPACT_ATOMS: atom_id res chain seq x y z
N MET A 1 -0.09 1.41 16.57
CA MET A 1 -0.39 0.31 15.64
C MET A 1 0.52 0.45 14.42
N MET A 2 1.22 -0.61 14.07
CA MET A 2 2.02 -0.63 12.84
C MET A 2 1.09 -0.93 11.66
N VAL A 3 1.26 -0.20 10.56
CA VAL A 3 0.50 -0.41 9.32
C VAL A 3 1.41 -0.26 8.12
N GLN A 4 1.19 -1.07 7.10
CA GLN A 4 1.86 -0.95 5.81
C GLN A 4 1.01 -0.05 4.90
N GLN A 5 1.64 0.95 4.31
CA GLN A 5 1.02 1.89 3.39
C GLN A 5 1.61 1.70 2.00
N LEU A 6 0.76 1.52 1.00
CA LEU A 6 1.14 1.61 -0.40
C LEU A 6 1.03 3.07 -0.82
N ILE A 7 2.15 3.67 -1.18
CA ILE A 7 2.27 5.08 -1.51
C ILE A 7 2.63 5.19 -2.98
N CYS A 8 1.94 6.08 -3.69
CA CYS A 8 2.30 6.43 -5.06
C CYS A 8 3.21 7.67 -5.02
N ASP A 9 4.46 7.58 -5.48
CA ASP A 9 5.38 8.72 -5.52
C ASP A 9 4.95 9.78 -6.52
N GLN A 10 4.38 9.35 -7.65
CA GLN A 10 3.91 10.28 -8.67
C GLN A 10 2.72 11.10 -8.19
N CYS A 11 1.77 10.46 -7.50
CA CYS A 11 0.57 11.15 -6.99
C CYS A 11 0.80 11.75 -5.60
N LYS A 12 1.85 11.34 -4.88
CA LYS A 12 2.16 11.69 -3.48
C LYS A 12 1.00 11.43 -2.53
N ILE A 13 0.28 10.33 -2.75
CA ILE A 13 -0.86 9.91 -1.91
C ILE A 13 -0.68 8.46 -1.45
N VAL A 14 -1.31 8.15 -0.32
CA VAL A 14 -1.47 6.78 0.15
C VAL A 14 -2.61 6.14 -0.63
N LEU A 15 -2.30 5.10 -1.40
CA LEU A 15 -3.27 4.33 -2.18
C LEU A 15 -4.00 3.32 -1.31
N LEU A 16 -3.26 2.62 -0.44
CA LEU A 16 -3.80 1.61 0.46
C LEU A 16 -3.09 1.65 1.80
N GLU A 17 -3.82 1.30 2.84
CA GLU A 17 -3.30 1.09 4.18
C GLU A 17 -3.78 -0.27 4.67
N LYS A 18 -2.84 -1.10 5.12
CA LYS A 18 -3.10 -2.45 5.61
C LYS A 18 -2.45 -2.64 6.96
N ASP A 19 -3.09 -3.45 7.79
CA ASP A 19 -2.55 -3.79 9.10
C ASP A 19 -1.24 -4.58 8.95
N SER A 20 -0.24 -4.27 9.77
CA SER A 20 1.09 -4.87 9.64
C SER A 20 1.16 -6.32 10.17
N LYS A 21 0.03 -6.94 10.49
CA LYS A 21 -0.05 -8.35 10.91
C LYS A 21 0.51 -9.32 9.86
N HIS A 22 0.54 -8.91 8.59
CA HIS A 22 1.07 -9.70 7.48
C HIS A 22 2.50 -9.32 7.07
N LEU A 23 3.24 -8.57 7.90
CA LEU A 23 4.62 -8.17 7.61
C LEU A 23 5.57 -9.33 7.33
N ASN A 24 5.32 -10.50 7.93
CA ASN A 24 6.16 -11.69 7.76
C ASN A 24 5.91 -12.43 6.43
N ASP A 25 4.88 -12.05 5.66
CA ASP A 25 4.49 -12.79 4.45
C ASP A 25 5.29 -12.36 3.20
N GLU A 26 6.29 -11.49 3.34
CA GLU A 26 7.10 -10.89 2.25
C GLU A 26 6.27 -10.21 1.13
N ARG A 27 4.94 -10.14 1.30
CA ARG A 27 3.97 -9.71 0.29
C ARG A 27 2.99 -8.74 0.94
N PHE A 28 2.76 -7.62 0.29
CA PHE A 28 1.73 -6.68 0.72
C PHE A 28 0.34 -7.29 0.48
N PRO A 29 -0.52 -7.40 1.51
CA PRO A 29 -1.84 -8.04 1.38
C PRO A 29 -2.81 -7.12 0.64
N ILE A 30 -2.71 -7.10 -0.68
CA ILE A 30 -3.61 -6.41 -1.61
C ILE A 30 -4.57 -7.41 -2.24
N THR A 31 -5.86 -7.08 -2.29
CA THR A 31 -6.84 -7.91 -2.99
C THR A 31 -6.76 -7.69 -4.51
N GLU A 32 -7.28 -8.63 -5.29
CA GLU A 32 -7.32 -8.49 -6.75
C GLU A 32 -8.13 -7.25 -7.19
N GLU A 33 -9.19 -6.91 -6.46
CA GLU A 33 -10.00 -5.71 -6.73
C GLU A 33 -9.20 -4.42 -6.49
N GLU A 34 -8.50 -4.33 -5.36
CA GLU A 34 -7.63 -3.19 -5.04
C GLU A 34 -6.50 -3.02 -6.06
N ALA A 35 -5.88 -4.13 -6.46
CA ALA A 35 -4.84 -4.14 -7.48
C ALA A 35 -5.37 -3.64 -8.83
N LYS A 36 -6.58 -4.04 -9.23
CA LYS A 36 -7.22 -3.56 -10.47
C LYS A 36 -7.56 -2.07 -10.41
N MET A 37 -8.00 -1.55 -9.26
CA MET A 37 -8.29 -0.13 -9.09
C MET A 37 -7.00 0.71 -9.21
N ILE A 38 -5.92 0.26 -8.57
CA ILE A 38 -4.62 0.92 -8.67
C ILE A 38 -4.06 0.80 -10.09
N ASP A 39 -4.15 -0.36 -10.73
CA ASP A 39 -3.70 -0.53 -12.11
C ASP A 39 -4.49 0.35 -13.08
N LYS A 40 -5.76 0.64 -12.81
CA LYS A 40 -6.57 1.51 -13.68
C LYS A 40 -6.18 2.99 -13.56
N ASP A 41 -5.96 3.48 -12.33
CA ASP A 41 -5.71 4.90 -12.06
C ASP A 41 -4.22 5.27 -11.95
N HIS A 42 -3.36 4.29 -11.67
CA HIS A 42 -1.94 4.48 -11.34
C HIS A 42 -1.02 3.56 -12.16
N ARG A 43 -1.49 3.09 -13.33
CA ARG A 43 -0.67 2.27 -14.23
C ARG A 43 0.61 3.00 -14.63
N GLY A 44 1.75 2.36 -14.41
CA GLY A 44 3.05 2.95 -14.74
C GLY A 44 3.53 4.00 -13.76
N HIS A 45 2.83 4.20 -12.63
CA HIS A 45 3.34 5.00 -11.54
C HIS A 45 4.33 4.23 -10.68
N GLU A 46 5.41 4.90 -10.30
CA GLU A 46 6.28 4.39 -9.26
C GLU A 46 5.55 4.46 -7.92
N CYS A 47 5.38 3.28 -7.31
CA CYS A 47 4.75 3.13 -6.00
C CYS A 47 5.70 2.35 -5.10
N HIS A 48 5.79 2.74 -3.85
CA HIS A 48 6.54 2.00 -2.83
C HIS A 48 5.64 1.67 -1.64
N ILE A 49 6.07 0.68 -0.86
CA ILE A 49 5.38 0.29 0.36
C ILE A 49 6.22 0.79 1.53
N GLU A 50 5.60 1.57 2.42
CA GLU A 50 6.24 2.07 3.64
C GLU A 50 5.56 1.45 4.87
N LEU A 51 6.36 1.07 5.87
CA LEU A 51 5.85 0.63 7.16
C LEU A 51 5.84 1.82 8.12
N VAL A 52 4.66 2.23 8.56
CA VAL A 52 4.49 3.37 9.46
C VAL A 52 3.91 2.93 10.80
N GLU A 53 4.37 3.57 11.87
CA GLU A 53 3.80 3.41 13.20
C GLU A 53 2.78 4.54 13.43
N LYS A 54 1.49 4.18 13.51
CA LYS A 54 0.42 5.11 13.89
C LYS A 54 0.19 5.04 15.39
N PHE A 55 0.34 6.16 16.07
CA PHE A 55 -0.10 6.31 17.46
C PHE A 55 -1.62 6.47 17.44
N ALA A 56 -2.34 5.49 18.00
CA ALA A 56 -3.79 5.54 18.15
C ALA A 56 -4.19 6.53 19.23
#